data_AF-A0A7X9IHD5-F1
#
_entry.id   AF-A0A7X9IHD5-F1
#
_cell.length_a   1.000
_cell.length_b   1.000
_cell.length_c   1.000
_cell.angle_alpha   90.00
_cell.angle_beta   90.00
_cell.angle_gamma   90.00
#
_symmetry.space_group_name_H-M   'P 1'
#
loop_
_entity.id
_entity.type
_entity.pdbx_description
1 polymer ?
#
loop_
_entity_poly.entity_id
_entity_poly.type
_entity_poly.pdbx_seq_one_letter_code
_entity_poly.pdbx_strand_id
1 'polypeptide(L)'
;MLIAEVALRFCEEYVYTASYHPDGEIVDLRALNYNDSLVQKSKPKGEFRILSFGDSFCHATVNEFASYNGVLQKHLLDSGRNVRVVNFGEPISSVSQYLAAMKNWLPQIEHDAVLVNIFSINDLGEIIRHEVGDDDRLNNTMGGHFLDSHTGQKRMWHPPHLFPLRLLDFAHAAYSYYRLGPSVPYSVPEPYTLALGPMSPEQFTRVSERNLEICRMASQKSLRPALDRVAELARYLSSLRAGGTRVLILLSPAEVQINPELFRETARRLQGDPSLFDLDLPNRLVAETIRMVDPKLDVMDLTPLLQTAMNHGRNPYYPSDAHWDAEGNRLVGDALAAWIATRW
;
A
#
# COMPACT_ATOMS: atom_id res chain seq x y z
N MET A 1 -1.67 -11.78 -37.91
CA MET A 1 -2.25 -11.01 -36.80
C MET A 1 -2.61 -11.91 -35.61
N LEU A 2 -3.45 -12.93 -35.76
CA LEU A 2 -3.85 -13.81 -34.64
C LEU A 2 -2.66 -14.49 -33.93
N ILE A 3 -1.70 -15.03 -34.68
CA ILE A 3 -0.49 -15.67 -34.10
C ILE A 3 0.32 -14.67 -33.26
N ALA A 4 0.50 -13.45 -33.75
CA ALA A 4 1.25 -12.40 -33.05
C ALA A 4 0.53 -11.94 -31.77
N GLU A 5 -0.79 -11.80 -31.83
CA GLU A 5 -1.62 -11.49 -30.66
C GLU A 5 -1.50 -12.56 -29.57
N VAL A 6 -1.61 -13.83 -29.96
CA VAL A 6 -1.47 -14.96 -29.02
C VAL A 6 -0.06 -14.99 -28.43
N ALA A 7 0.97 -14.83 -29.26
CA ALA A 7 2.36 -14.81 -28.80
C ALA A 7 2.61 -13.68 -27.78
N LEU A 8 2.10 -12.47 -28.02
CA LEU A 8 2.29 -11.35 -27.09
C LEU A 8 1.59 -11.55 -25.74
N ARG A 9 0.41 -12.17 -25.73
CA ARG A 9 -0.27 -12.54 -24.47
C ARG A 9 0.51 -13.59 -23.69
N PHE A 10 1.07 -14.59 -24.37
CA PHE A 10 1.96 -15.57 -23.74
C PHE A 10 3.23 -14.91 -23.21
N CYS A 11 3.84 -13.98 -23.96
CA CYS A 11 4.99 -13.23 -23.49
C CYS A 11 4.67 -12.39 -22.24
N GLU A 12 3.52 -11.72 -22.21
CA GLU A 12 3.08 -10.94 -21.05
C GLU A 12 2.89 -11.81 -19.81
N GLU A 13 2.27 -12.99 -19.94
CA GLU A 13 2.16 -13.90 -18.80
C GLU A 13 3.49 -14.50 -18.35
N TYR A 14 4.37 -14.80 -19.31
CA TYR A 14 5.71 -15.24 -18.99
C TYR A 14 6.49 -14.17 -18.23
N VAL A 15 6.44 -12.91 -18.70
CA VAL A 15 7.08 -11.76 -18.03
C VAL A 15 6.51 -11.58 -16.63
N TYR A 16 5.19 -11.62 -16.46
CA TYR A 16 4.56 -11.54 -15.14
C TYR A 16 5.05 -12.65 -14.21
N THR A 17 4.97 -13.92 -14.65
CA THR A 17 5.39 -15.07 -13.84
C THR A 17 6.87 -14.97 -13.45
N ALA A 18 7.75 -14.67 -14.40
CA ALA A 18 9.19 -14.52 -14.15
C ALA A 18 9.52 -13.33 -13.24
N SER A 19 8.67 -12.30 -13.20
CA SER A 19 8.85 -11.10 -12.40
C SER A 19 8.48 -11.32 -10.92
N TYR A 20 7.43 -12.08 -10.65
CA TYR A 20 6.94 -12.35 -9.27
C TYR A 20 7.43 -13.68 -8.68
N HIS A 21 8.02 -14.53 -9.53
CA HIS A 21 8.76 -15.73 -9.13
C HIS A 21 10.14 -15.76 -9.80
N PRO A 22 11.00 -14.76 -9.55
CA PRO A 22 12.28 -14.66 -10.24
C PRO A 22 13.20 -15.81 -9.87
N ASP A 23 13.87 -16.39 -10.85
CA ASP A 23 14.99 -17.31 -10.61
C ASP A 23 16.20 -16.54 -10.08
N GLY A 24 16.95 -17.15 -9.16
CA GLY A 24 18.17 -16.56 -8.57
C GLY A 24 17.99 -15.92 -7.20
N GLU A 25 19.06 -15.28 -6.71
CA GLU A 25 19.24 -14.86 -5.32
C GLU A 25 18.79 -13.42 -5.04
N ILE A 26 18.47 -12.62 -6.06
CA ILE A 26 18.14 -11.20 -5.94
C ILE A 26 16.81 -10.94 -6.61
N VAL A 27 15.95 -10.15 -5.94
CA VAL A 27 14.70 -9.62 -6.48
C VAL A 27 14.87 -8.12 -6.70
N ASP A 28 14.53 -7.64 -7.91
CA ASP A 28 14.50 -6.21 -8.22
C ASP A 28 13.10 -5.64 -8.04
N LEU A 29 12.81 -5.15 -6.83
CA LEU A 29 11.51 -4.60 -6.49
C LEU A 29 11.22 -3.28 -7.23
N ARG A 30 12.26 -2.50 -7.55
CA ARG A 30 12.11 -1.26 -8.33
C ARG A 30 11.67 -1.57 -9.75
N ALA A 31 12.20 -2.63 -10.36
CA ALA A 31 11.76 -3.06 -11.69
C ALA A 31 10.26 -3.45 -11.73
N LEU A 32 9.65 -3.74 -10.58
CA LEU A 32 8.23 -4.02 -10.40
C LEU A 32 7.43 -2.79 -9.94
N ASN A 33 8.05 -1.61 -9.87
CA ASN A 33 7.49 -0.38 -9.30
C ASN A 33 7.01 -0.52 -7.86
N TYR A 34 7.60 -1.40 -7.05
CA TYR A 34 7.51 -1.22 -5.60
C TYR A 34 8.38 -0.03 -5.21
N ASN A 35 8.00 0.68 -4.14
CA ASN A 35 8.80 1.78 -3.60
C ASN A 35 9.95 1.26 -2.71
N ASP A 36 10.83 0.48 -3.33
CA ASP A 36 12.01 -0.11 -2.70
C ASP A 36 13.10 -0.38 -3.75
N SER A 37 14.20 -0.99 -3.32
CA SER A 37 15.36 -1.36 -4.12
C SER A 37 15.51 -2.88 -4.26
N LEU A 38 16.67 -3.31 -4.74
CA LEU A 38 17.08 -4.71 -4.76
C LEU A 38 17.01 -5.35 -3.37
N VAL A 39 16.61 -6.62 -3.32
CA VAL A 39 16.57 -7.45 -2.12
C VAL A 39 17.20 -8.81 -2.39
N GLN A 40 18.13 -9.23 -1.53
CA GLN A 40 18.63 -10.61 -1.53
C GLN A 40 17.60 -11.53 -0.89
N LYS A 41 17.31 -12.68 -1.51
CA LYS A 41 16.38 -13.67 -0.97
C LYS A 41 16.85 -14.20 0.38
N SER A 42 18.09 -14.66 0.46
CA SER A 42 18.72 -15.00 1.74
C SER A 42 19.15 -13.75 2.50
N LYS A 43 19.04 -13.79 3.83
CA LYS A 43 19.49 -12.70 4.70
C LYS A 43 21.01 -12.71 4.85
N PRO A 44 21.69 -11.56 4.68
CA PRO A 44 23.05 -11.40 5.17
C PRO A 44 23.17 -11.75 6.66
N LYS A 45 24.33 -12.26 7.06
CA LYS A 45 24.58 -12.64 8.46
C LYS A 45 24.37 -11.44 9.40
N GLY A 46 23.50 -11.64 10.40
CA GLY A 46 23.21 -10.63 11.42
C GLY A 46 22.24 -9.54 10.97
N GLU A 47 21.67 -9.62 9.77
CA GLU A 47 20.56 -8.78 9.35
C GLU A 47 19.26 -9.26 9.99
N PHE A 48 18.51 -8.33 10.58
CA PHE A 48 17.12 -8.53 10.96
C PHE A 48 16.21 -7.99 9.86
N ARG A 49 15.39 -8.84 9.24
CA ARG A 49 14.58 -8.44 8.09
C ARG A 49 13.09 -8.39 8.39
N ILE A 50 12.49 -7.24 8.08
CA ILE A 50 11.06 -6.94 8.22
C ILE A 50 10.47 -6.84 6.81
N LEU A 51 9.45 -7.62 6.49
CA LEU A 51 8.70 -7.47 5.24
C LEU A 51 7.40 -6.71 5.54
N SER A 52 7.19 -5.55 4.91
CA SER A 52 6.03 -4.68 5.11
C SER A 52 5.06 -4.79 3.95
N PHE A 53 3.78 -5.01 4.24
CA PHE A 53 2.69 -5.15 3.27
C PHE A 53 1.58 -4.15 3.58
N GLY A 54 0.81 -3.77 2.55
CA GLY A 54 -0.33 -2.88 2.67
C GLY A 54 -0.63 -2.22 1.33
N ASP A 55 -1.48 -1.19 1.34
CA ASP A 55 -1.88 -0.46 0.14
C ASP A 55 -0.87 0.65 -0.26
N SER A 56 -1.40 1.74 -0.84
CA SER A 56 -0.67 2.94 -1.20
C SER A 56 -0.03 3.66 0.00
N PHE A 57 -0.49 3.45 1.24
CA PHE A 57 0.17 3.98 2.42
C PHE A 57 1.44 3.19 2.74
N CYS A 58 1.43 1.87 2.56
CA CYS A 58 2.64 1.05 2.66
C CYS A 58 3.62 1.39 1.54
N HIS A 59 3.12 1.47 0.30
CA HIS A 59 3.94 1.86 -0.85
C HIS A 59 4.52 3.26 -0.63
N ALA A 60 3.71 4.17 -0.08
CA ALA A 60 3.94 5.60 0.05
C ALA A 60 3.97 6.35 -1.29
N THR A 61 3.43 7.56 -1.31
CA THR A 61 3.53 8.50 -2.43
C THR A 61 4.78 9.37 -2.36
N VAL A 62 5.63 9.14 -1.36
CA VAL A 62 6.96 9.74 -1.21
C VAL A 62 8.05 8.73 -1.58
N ASN A 63 9.27 9.20 -1.88
CA ASN A 63 10.40 8.33 -2.20
C ASN A 63 10.70 7.31 -1.09
N GLU A 64 11.41 6.23 -1.41
CA GLU A 64 11.57 5.11 -0.49
C GLU A 64 12.17 5.50 0.87
N PHE A 65 13.05 6.50 0.91
CA PHE A 65 13.71 6.98 2.13
C PHE A 65 12.80 7.83 3.01
N ALA A 66 11.88 8.58 2.40
CA ALA A 66 10.90 9.40 3.09
C ALA A 66 9.64 8.60 3.50
N SER A 67 9.43 7.40 2.95
CA SER A 67 8.36 6.49 3.37
C SER A 67 8.52 6.09 4.84
N TYR A 68 7.42 5.72 5.52
CA TYR A 68 7.54 5.25 6.91
C TYR A 68 8.46 4.02 7.03
N ASN A 69 8.53 3.19 5.99
CA ASN A 69 9.43 2.03 5.91
C ASN A 69 10.91 2.48 5.88
N GLY A 70 11.22 3.47 5.05
CA GLY A 70 12.56 4.05 4.95
C GLY A 70 12.98 4.76 6.24
N VAL A 71 12.08 5.54 6.83
CA VAL A 71 12.32 6.20 8.13
C VAL A 71 12.54 5.17 9.23
N LEU A 72 11.68 4.15 9.32
CA LEU A 72 11.84 3.05 10.27
C LEU A 72 13.22 2.38 10.13
N GLN A 73 13.59 2.00 8.91
CA GLN A 73 14.89 1.38 8.64
C GLN A 73 16.04 2.29 9.08
N LYS A 74 16.00 3.56 8.68
CA LYS A 74 17.02 4.56 9.03
C LYS A 74 17.18 4.68 10.55
N HIS A 75 16.09 4.81 11.30
CA HIS A 75 16.13 4.96 12.75
C HIS A 75 16.73 3.72 13.44
N LEU A 76 16.39 2.51 12.98
CA LEU A 76 16.95 1.29 13.53
C LEU A 76 18.44 1.15 13.20
N LEU A 77 18.87 1.50 11.99
CA LEU A 77 20.29 1.56 11.60
C LEU A 77 21.07 2.57 12.44
N ASP A 78 20.53 3.78 12.64
CA ASP A 78 21.15 4.83 13.45
C ASP A 78 21.28 4.40 14.94
N SER A 79 20.42 3.49 15.41
CA SER A 79 20.52 2.87 16.74
C SER A 79 21.57 1.76 16.84
N GLY A 80 22.30 1.47 15.76
CA GLY A 80 23.33 0.43 15.68
C GLY A 80 22.79 -0.97 15.39
N ARG A 81 21.51 -1.12 15.03
CA ARG A 81 20.92 -2.41 14.66
C ARG A 81 21.05 -2.62 13.15
N ASN A 82 21.50 -3.80 12.73
CA ASN A 82 21.51 -4.17 11.31
C ASN A 82 20.12 -4.64 10.87
N VAL A 83 19.31 -3.73 10.33
CA VAL A 83 17.91 -3.99 9.94
C VAL A 83 17.68 -3.65 8.48
N ARG A 84 16.93 -4.51 7.79
CA ARG A 84 16.39 -4.26 6.46
C ARG A 84 14.86 -4.31 6.51
N VAL A 85 14.21 -3.21 6.19
CA VAL A 85 12.75 -3.14 5.99
C VAL A 85 12.50 -3.21 4.49
N VAL A 86 11.75 -4.20 4.04
CA VAL A 86 11.39 -4.39 2.63
C VAL A 86 9.93 -3.99 2.42
N ASN A 87 9.67 -3.09 1.50
CA ASN A 87 8.37 -2.52 1.20
C ASN A 87 7.69 -3.25 0.04
N PHE A 88 6.67 -4.04 0.36
CA PHE A 88 5.74 -4.70 -0.57
C PHE A 88 4.37 -4.01 -0.60
N GLY A 89 4.32 -2.70 -0.39
CA GLY A 89 3.09 -1.94 -0.52
C GLY A 89 2.59 -1.91 -1.96
N GLU A 90 1.30 -2.14 -2.15
CA GLU A 90 0.65 -2.24 -3.46
C GLU A 90 -0.47 -1.21 -3.56
N PRO A 91 -0.34 -0.13 -4.35
CA PRO A 91 -1.39 0.86 -4.48
C PRO A 91 -2.67 0.30 -5.13
N ILE A 92 -3.83 0.78 -4.67
CA ILE A 92 -5.17 0.30 -5.10
C ILE A 92 -5.29 -1.21 -4.86
N SER A 93 -5.07 -1.60 -3.62
CA SER A 93 -5.16 -2.99 -3.18
C SER A 93 -5.75 -3.04 -1.77
N SER A 94 -6.31 -4.19 -1.42
CA SER A 94 -6.97 -4.41 -0.15
C SER A 94 -6.46 -5.68 0.53
N VAL A 95 -7.07 -6.03 1.66
CA VAL A 95 -6.69 -7.15 2.54
C VAL A 95 -6.48 -8.48 1.80
N SER A 96 -7.32 -8.77 0.78
CA SER A 96 -7.17 -9.97 -0.04
C SER A 96 -5.86 -9.97 -0.84
N GLN A 97 -5.50 -8.83 -1.44
CA GLN A 97 -4.26 -8.67 -2.19
C GLN A 97 -3.04 -8.70 -1.27
N TYR A 98 -3.12 -8.13 -0.05
CA TYR A 98 -2.03 -8.25 0.92
C TYR A 98 -1.73 -9.73 1.22
N LEU A 99 -2.79 -10.54 1.41
CA LEU A 99 -2.64 -11.97 1.64
C LEU A 99 -2.05 -12.70 0.43
N ALA A 100 -2.44 -12.34 -0.79
CA ALA A 100 -1.86 -12.89 -2.01
C ALA A 100 -0.35 -12.52 -2.13
N ALA A 101 0.00 -11.25 -1.91
CA ALA A 101 1.37 -10.76 -1.92
C ALA A 101 2.24 -11.44 -0.86
N MET A 102 1.72 -11.64 0.36
CA MET A 102 2.43 -12.38 1.40
C MET A 102 2.63 -13.85 1.03
N LYS A 103 1.59 -14.54 0.53
CA LYS A 103 1.71 -15.94 0.07
C LYS A 103 2.74 -16.08 -1.05
N ASN A 104 2.91 -15.03 -1.87
CA ASN A 104 3.94 -14.98 -2.89
C ASN A 104 5.34 -14.74 -2.32
N TRP A 105 5.53 -13.68 -1.54
CA TRP A 105 6.86 -13.18 -1.20
C TRP A 105 7.46 -13.81 0.06
N LEU A 106 6.66 -14.17 1.06
CA LEU A 106 7.18 -14.74 2.32
C LEU A 106 7.96 -16.06 2.11
N PRO A 107 7.54 -16.99 1.23
CA PRO A 107 8.32 -18.21 0.97
C PRO A 107 9.61 -17.95 0.15
N GLN A 108 9.69 -16.82 -0.56
CA GLN A 108 10.79 -16.51 -1.46
C GLN A 108 11.91 -15.71 -0.79
N ILE A 109 11.59 -14.95 0.26
CA ILE A 109 12.52 -14.03 0.90
C ILE A 109 12.59 -14.35 2.39
N GLU A 110 13.77 -14.72 2.87
CA GLU A 110 14.03 -14.95 4.28
C GLU A 110 13.73 -13.68 5.09
N HIS A 111 13.03 -13.84 6.20
CA HIS A 111 12.58 -12.73 7.04
C HIS A 111 12.57 -13.15 8.52
N ASP A 112 12.39 -12.17 9.40
CA ASP A 112 12.22 -12.37 10.84
C ASP A 112 10.89 -11.82 11.33
N ALA A 113 10.36 -10.82 10.61
CA ALA A 113 9.13 -10.14 10.97
C ALA A 113 8.31 -9.74 9.74
N VAL A 114 7.01 -9.59 9.98
CA VAL A 114 6.03 -9.08 9.04
C VAL A 114 5.33 -7.87 9.66
N LEU A 115 5.23 -6.81 8.87
CA LEU A 115 4.45 -5.62 9.17
C LEU A 115 3.29 -5.56 8.17
N VAL A 116 2.07 -5.33 8.63
CA VAL A 116 0.92 -5.14 7.73
C VAL A 116 0.22 -3.83 8.08
N ASN A 117 0.12 -2.92 7.12
CA ASN A 117 -0.64 -1.69 7.27
C ASN A 117 -2.04 -1.86 6.66
N ILE A 118 -3.08 -1.77 7.49
CA ILE A 118 -4.47 -1.78 7.08
C ILE A 118 -5.00 -0.35 7.16
N PHE A 119 -5.35 0.20 6.00
CA PHE A 119 -6.06 1.47 5.88
C PHE A 119 -7.56 1.22 5.99
N SER A 120 -8.03 1.06 7.23
CA SER A 120 -9.33 0.48 7.59
C SER A 120 -10.52 1.01 6.79
N ILE A 121 -10.56 2.30 6.47
CA ILE A 121 -11.67 2.86 5.69
C ILE A 121 -11.61 2.47 4.22
N ASN A 122 -10.44 2.55 3.59
CA ASN A 122 -10.28 2.22 2.19
C ASN A 122 -10.45 0.72 1.98
N ASP A 123 -9.74 -0.08 2.75
CA ASP A 123 -9.76 -1.55 2.65
C ASP A 123 -11.18 -2.09 2.76
N LEU A 124 -11.92 -1.67 3.79
CA LEU A 124 -13.29 -2.11 3.97
C LEU A 124 -14.20 -1.61 2.86
N GLY A 125 -13.99 -0.36 2.42
CA GLY A 125 -14.76 0.27 1.37
C GLY A 125 -14.57 -0.37 0.00
N GLU A 126 -13.33 -0.66 -0.39
CA GLU A 126 -12.98 -1.27 -1.68
C GLU A 126 -13.59 -2.66 -1.82
N ILE A 127 -13.57 -3.45 -0.75
CA ILE A 127 -14.18 -4.78 -0.74
C ILE A 127 -15.70 -4.68 -0.90
N ILE A 128 -16.38 -3.82 -0.14
CA ILE A 128 -17.86 -3.74 -0.22
C ILE A 128 -18.35 -3.10 -1.53
N ARG A 129 -17.51 -2.29 -2.18
CA ARG A 129 -17.81 -1.66 -3.48
C ARG A 129 -17.34 -2.49 -4.67
N HIS A 130 -16.67 -3.63 -4.43
CA HIS A 130 -16.10 -4.50 -5.47
C HIS A 130 -15.12 -3.77 -6.40
N GLU A 131 -14.26 -2.93 -5.81
CA GLU A 131 -13.33 -2.08 -6.56
C GLU A 131 -12.02 -2.78 -6.89
N VAL A 132 -11.68 -3.80 -6.11
CA VAL A 132 -10.50 -4.63 -6.28
C VAL A 132 -10.95 -6.10 -6.26
N GLY A 133 -10.51 -6.89 -7.23
CA GLY A 133 -10.86 -8.30 -7.35
C GLY A 133 -9.96 -9.19 -6.50
N ASP A 134 -10.54 -10.15 -5.77
CA ASP A 134 -9.78 -11.08 -4.92
C ASP A 134 -8.71 -11.87 -5.69
N ASP A 135 -8.94 -12.11 -6.99
CA ASP A 135 -8.06 -12.86 -7.90
C ASP A 135 -7.26 -11.95 -8.86
N ASP A 136 -7.20 -10.65 -8.61
CA ASP A 136 -6.39 -9.72 -9.40
C ASP A 136 -4.89 -10.07 -9.32
N ARG A 137 -4.13 -9.68 -10.34
CA ARG A 137 -2.67 -9.87 -10.35
C ARG A 137 -2.00 -9.16 -9.17
N LEU A 138 -0.89 -9.72 -8.69
CA LEU A 138 -0.05 -9.08 -7.68
C LEU A 138 0.41 -7.71 -8.18
N ASN A 139 0.35 -6.72 -7.30
CA ASN A 139 0.72 -5.35 -7.61
C ASN A 139 0.10 -4.87 -8.94
N ASN A 140 -1.19 -5.16 -9.14
CA ASN A 140 -1.90 -4.98 -10.43
C ASN A 140 -1.68 -3.58 -11.04
N THR A 141 -1.77 -2.54 -10.21
CA THR A 141 -1.63 -1.14 -10.61
C THR A 141 -0.20 -0.80 -11.03
N MET A 142 0.78 -1.00 -10.14
CA MET A 142 2.15 -0.52 -10.38
C MET A 142 2.97 -1.51 -11.19
N GLY A 143 2.78 -2.80 -10.97
CA GLY A 143 3.46 -3.88 -11.68
C GLY A 143 3.23 -3.80 -13.18
N GLY A 144 1.99 -3.53 -13.61
CA GLY A 144 1.61 -3.33 -15.01
C GLY A 144 1.82 -1.90 -15.54
N HIS A 145 2.28 -0.96 -14.72
CA HIS A 145 2.37 0.44 -15.11
C HIS A 145 3.45 0.66 -16.19
N PHE A 146 3.10 1.37 -17.26
CA PHE A 146 4.01 1.60 -18.40
C PHE A 146 5.21 2.48 -18.07
N LEU A 147 5.15 3.25 -16.98
CA LEU A 147 6.27 4.08 -16.54
C LEU A 147 6.87 3.53 -15.27
N ASP A 148 8.20 3.61 -15.18
CA ASP A 148 8.95 3.46 -13.95
C ASP A 148 8.60 4.62 -12.99
N SER A 149 8.14 4.28 -11.79
CA SER A 149 7.60 5.25 -10.82
C SER A 149 8.64 6.20 -10.23
N HIS A 150 9.92 5.91 -10.41
CA HIS A 150 11.04 6.67 -9.84
C HIS A 150 11.75 7.51 -10.89
N THR A 151 11.81 7.05 -12.13
CA THR A 151 12.59 7.65 -13.21
C THR A 151 11.74 8.18 -14.37
N GLY A 152 10.46 7.81 -14.45
CA GLY A 152 9.59 8.15 -15.58
C GLY A 152 9.98 7.49 -16.90
N GLN A 153 10.88 6.51 -16.88
CA GLN A 153 11.26 5.72 -18.05
C GLN A 153 10.14 4.77 -18.48
N LYS A 154 9.99 4.57 -19.78
CA LYS A 154 8.99 3.67 -20.36
C LYS A 154 9.43 2.21 -20.20
N ARG A 155 8.59 1.41 -19.55
CA ARG A 155 8.74 -0.04 -19.33
C ARG A 155 8.13 -0.79 -20.51
N MET A 156 8.92 -1.05 -21.56
CA MET A 156 8.44 -1.59 -22.84
C MET A 156 7.78 -2.97 -22.77
N TRP A 157 8.03 -3.74 -21.69
CA TRP A 157 7.38 -5.02 -21.42
C TRP A 157 6.06 -4.91 -20.65
N HIS A 158 5.65 -3.68 -20.31
CA HIS A 158 4.39 -3.37 -19.63
C HIS A 158 3.60 -2.33 -20.43
N PRO A 159 3.31 -2.57 -21.73
CA PRO A 159 2.61 -1.58 -22.53
C PRO A 159 1.17 -1.43 -22.03
N PRO A 160 0.62 -0.20 -22.06
CA PRO A 160 -0.70 0.09 -21.52
C PRO A 160 -1.78 -0.69 -22.29
N HIS A 161 -2.87 -1.08 -21.63
CA HIS A 161 -3.99 -1.81 -22.25
C HIS A 161 -4.99 -0.81 -22.87
N LEU A 162 -4.61 -0.15 -23.96
CA LEU A 162 -5.41 0.88 -24.61
C LEU A 162 -6.30 0.33 -25.73
N PHE A 163 -5.91 -0.82 -26.30
CA PHE A 163 -6.57 -1.42 -27.45
C PHE A 163 -7.07 -2.84 -27.15
N PRO A 164 -8.06 -3.36 -27.89
CA PRO A 164 -8.54 -4.73 -27.70
C PRO A 164 -7.49 -5.82 -27.99
N LEU A 165 -6.51 -5.51 -28.84
CA LEU A 165 -5.42 -6.41 -29.24
C LEU A 165 -4.11 -5.93 -28.61
N ARG A 166 -3.43 -6.82 -27.89
CA ARG A 166 -2.10 -6.53 -27.32
C ARG A 166 -1.09 -6.15 -28.40
N LEU A 167 -1.19 -6.70 -29.62
CA LEU A 167 -0.34 -6.27 -30.73
C LEU A 167 -0.38 -4.76 -30.98
N LEU A 168 -1.57 -4.13 -30.85
CA LEU A 168 -1.72 -2.69 -31.03
C LEU A 168 -1.15 -1.91 -29.84
N ASP A 169 -1.26 -2.44 -28.62
CA ASP A 169 -0.64 -1.84 -27.43
C ASP A 169 0.88 -1.81 -27.53
N PHE A 170 1.50 -2.93 -27.93
CA PHE A 170 2.94 -3.00 -28.16
C PHE A 170 3.38 -2.09 -29.31
N ALA A 171 2.62 -2.04 -30.40
CA ALA A 171 2.89 -1.12 -31.51
C ALA A 171 2.79 0.35 -31.07
N HIS A 172 1.79 0.69 -30.27
CA HIS A 172 1.62 2.02 -29.70
C HIS A 172 2.75 2.39 -28.74
N ALA A 173 3.15 1.47 -27.86
CA ALA A 173 4.30 1.67 -26.97
C ALA A 173 5.58 1.91 -27.76
N ALA A 174 5.86 1.10 -28.80
CA ALA A 174 7.02 1.25 -29.66
C ALA A 174 6.99 2.59 -30.43
N TYR A 175 5.83 2.98 -30.96
CA TYR A 175 5.63 4.27 -31.61
C TYR A 175 5.88 5.43 -30.64
N SER A 176 5.29 5.37 -29.43
CA SER A 176 5.48 6.38 -28.38
C SER A 176 6.95 6.49 -27.98
N TYR A 177 7.65 5.37 -27.84
CA TYR A 177 9.08 5.35 -27.53
C TYR A 177 9.90 6.02 -28.64
N TYR A 178 9.65 5.64 -29.90
CA TYR A 178 10.37 6.19 -31.05
C TYR A 178 10.10 7.69 -31.29
N ARG A 179 8.86 8.14 -31.08
CA ARG A 179 8.43 9.51 -31.37
C ARG A 179 8.62 10.48 -30.21
N LEU A 180 8.36 10.03 -28.98
CA LEU A 180 8.36 10.87 -27.78
C LEU A 180 9.57 10.61 -26.88
N GLY A 181 10.43 9.64 -27.23
CA GLY A 181 11.61 9.29 -26.47
C GLY A 181 11.36 8.24 -25.37
N PRO A 182 12.43 7.85 -24.65
CA PRO A 182 12.39 6.77 -23.66
C PRO A 182 11.71 7.14 -22.34
N SER A 183 11.55 8.43 -22.04
CA SER A 183 10.98 8.91 -20.78
C SER A 183 9.89 9.94 -21.05
N VAL A 184 8.96 10.09 -20.11
CA VAL A 184 8.06 11.24 -20.11
C VAL A 184 8.73 12.42 -19.38
N PRO A 185 8.62 13.66 -19.90
CA PRO A 185 9.18 14.84 -19.25
C PRO A 185 8.25 15.29 -18.12
N TYR A 186 8.13 14.49 -17.07
CA TYR A 186 7.35 14.85 -15.88
C TYR A 186 8.28 14.98 -14.68
N SER A 187 8.17 16.09 -13.96
CA SER A 187 8.83 16.30 -12.68
C SER A 187 7.75 16.39 -11.60
N VAL A 188 7.74 15.43 -10.68
CA VAL A 188 7.00 15.59 -9.42
C VAL A 188 7.94 16.32 -8.46
N PRO A 189 7.46 17.30 -7.66
CA PRO A 189 8.29 17.89 -6.63
C PRO A 189 8.79 16.83 -5.66
N GLU A 190 10.07 16.85 -5.30
CA GLU A 190 10.56 16.03 -4.20
C GLU A 190 9.75 16.34 -2.92
N PRO A 191 9.37 15.33 -2.12
CA PRO A 191 9.76 13.92 -2.22
C PRO A 191 8.75 13.01 -2.93
N TYR A 192 7.81 13.52 -3.74
CA TYR A 192 6.79 12.69 -4.38
C TYR A 192 7.38 11.66 -5.36
N THR A 193 6.80 10.46 -5.39
CA THR A 193 6.97 9.49 -6.48
C THR A 193 5.91 9.70 -7.57
N LEU A 194 6.16 9.17 -8.77
CA LEU A 194 5.18 9.16 -9.87
C LEU A 194 4.06 8.13 -9.67
N ALA A 195 3.88 7.60 -8.46
CA ALA A 195 3.07 6.41 -8.24
C ALA A 195 1.56 6.67 -8.40
N LEU A 196 1.00 7.65 -7.67
CA LEU A 196 -0.45 7.88 -7.65
C LEU A 196 -0.89 9.35 -7.45
N GLY A 197 0.04 10.31 -7.45
CA GLY A 197 -0.25 11.72 -7.13
C GLY A 197 0.39 12.72 -8.10
N PRO A 198 0.00 14.01 -8.00
CA PRO A 198 -1.02 14.56 -7.09
C PRO A 198 -2.46 14.30 -7.56
N MET A 199 -3.40 14.18 -6.62
CA MET A 199 -4.83 14.07 -6.93
C MET A 199 -5.44 15.40 -7.43
N SER A 200 -6.45 15.31 -8.28
CA SER A 200 -7.32 16.47 -8.60
C SER A 200 -8.26 16.80 -7.42
N PRO A 201 -8.72 18.06 -7.29
CA PRO A 201 -9.69 18.42 -6.25
C PRO A 201 -10.97 17.56 -6.28
N GLU A 202 -11.43 17.17 -7.46
CA GLU A 202 -12.60 16.29 -7.63
C GLU A 202 -12.31 14.87 -7.18
N GLN A 203 -11.10 14.34 -7.44
CA GLN A 203 -10.68 13.04 -6.94
C GLN A 203 -10.62 13.04 -5.41
N PHE A 204 -9.98 14.06 -4.82
CA PHE A 204 -9.89 14.21 -3.37
C PHE A 204 -11.26 14.32 -2.70
N THR A 205 -12.18 15.09 -3.29
CA THR A 205 -13.56 15.20 -2.81
C THR A 205 -14.26 13.84 -2.80
N ARG A 206 -14.19 13.10 -3.91
CA ARG A 206 -14.82 11.76 -4.02
C ARG A 206 -14.23 10.76 -3.02
N VAL A 207 -12.92 10.75 -2.84
CA VAL A 207 -12.25 9.87 -1.87
C VAL A 207 -12.68 10.22 -0.45
N SER A 208 -12.71 11.51 -0.09
CA SER A 208 -13.14 11.97 1.23
C SER A 208 -14.59 11.57 1.55
N GLU A 209 -15.50 11.73 0.59
CA GLU A 209 -16.91 11.34 0.72
C GLU A 209 -17.06 9.84 0.93
N ARG A 210 -16.45 9.03 0.06
CA ARG A 210 -16.46 7.57 0.17
C ARG A 210 -15.83 7.07 1.47
N ASN A 211 -14.78 7.74 1.95
CA ASN A 211 -14.15 7.41 3.20
C ASN A 211 -15.09 7.67 4.38
N LEU A 212 -15.76 8.82 4.38
CA LEU A 212 -16.69 9.19 5.44
C LEU A 212 -17.93 8.27 5.48
N GLU A 213 -18.39 7.76 4.34
CA GLU A 213 -19.51 6.80 4.28
C GLU A 213 -19.26 5.52 5.09
N ILE A 214 -18.01 5.06 5.17
CA ILE A 214 -17.62 3.87 5.95
C ILE A 214 -17.74 4.13 7.46
N CYS A 215 -17.57 5.38 7.90
CA CYS A 215 -17.77 5.80 9.29
C CYS A 215 -19.25 5.89 9.69
N ARG A 216 -20.22 5.76 8.76
CA ARG A 216 -21.64 5.81 9.13
C ARG A 216 -21.98 4.59 9.98
N MET A 217 -22.59 4.82 11.15
CA MET A 217 -23.01 3.72 12.04
C MET A 217 -23.93 2.71 11.36
N ALA A 218 -24.78 3.17 10.44
CA ALA A 218 -25.68 2.32 9.65
C ALA A 218 -24.93 1.33 8.72
N SER A 219 -23.69 1.65 8.33
CA SER A 219 -22.85 0.82 7.45
C SER A 219 -22.29 -0.42 8.17
N GLN A 220 -22.32 -0.49 9.50
CA GLN A 220 -21.67 -1.57 10.27
C GLN A 220 -22.05 -2.97 9.78
N LYS A 221 -23.31 -3.20 9.43
CA LYS A 221 -23.76 -4.51 8.91
C LYS A 221 -23.22 -4.82 7.52
N SER A 222 -23.12 -3.82 6.64
CA SER A 222 -22.61 -4.02 5.27
C SER A 222 -21.11 -4.26 5.22
N LEU A 223 -20.36 -3.90 6.28
CA LEU A 223 -18.91 -4.17 6.38
C LEU A 223 -18.57 -5.64 6.64
N ARG A 224 -19.57 -6.51 6.89
CA ARG A 224 -19.34 -7.90 7.26
C ARG A 224 -18.45 -8.67 6.27
N PRO A 225 -18.65 -8.62 4.93
CA PRO A 225 -17.79 -9.33 3.99
C PRO A 225 -16.33 -8.89 4.07
N ALA A 226 -16.08 -7.59 4.26
CA ALA A 226 -14.73 -7.06 4.41
C ALA A 226 -14.08 -7.47 5.73
N LEU A 227 -14.85 -7.49 6.83
CA LEU A 227 -14.37 -8.01 8.12
C LEU A 227 -14.06 -9.51 8.06
N ASP A 228 -14.78 -10.29 7.25
CA ASP A 228 -14.45 -11.71 7.05
C ASP A 228 -13.09 -11.88 6.34
N ARG A 229 -12.71 -10.96 5.42
CA ARG A 229 -11.37 -10.89 4.82
C ARG A 229 -10.30 -10.47 5.82
N VAL A 230 -10.58 -9.47 6.67
CA VAL A 230 -9.69 -9.10 7.80
C VAL A 230 -9.44 -10.30 8.71
N ALA A 231 -10.48 -11.07 9.02
CA ALA A 231 -10.35 -12.27 9.84
C ALA A 231 -9.50 -13.36 9.15
N GLU A 232 -9.57 -13.48 7.82
CA GLU A 232 -8.72 -14.39 7.04
C GLU A 232 -7.25 -13.99 7.12
N LEU A 233 -6.95 -12.72 6.89
CA LEU A 233 -5.62 -12.15 7.06
C LEU A 233 -5.09 -12.41 8.49
N ALA A 234 -5.89 -12.11 9.51
CA ALA A 234 -5.51 -12.30 10.91
C ALA A 234 -5.21 -13.78 11.23
N ARG A 235 -5.96 -14.73 10.68
CA ARG A 235 -5.67 -16.18 10.85
C ARG A 235 -4.33 -16.56 10.24
N TYR A 236 -4.03 -16.05 9.05
CA TYR A 236 -2.75 -16.29 8.41
C TYR A 236 -1.60 -15.70 9.23
N LEU A 237 -1.72 -14.45 9.67
CA LEU A 237 -0.74 -13.77 10.51
C LEU A 237 -0.54 -14.48 11.87
N SER A 238 -1.61 -14.97 12.50
CA SER A 238 -1.52 -15.78 13.72
C SER A 238 -0.72 -17.06 13.50
N SER A 239 -0.87 -17.70 12.33
CA SER A 239 -0.09 -18.90 11.98
C SER A 239 1.41 -18.60 11.82
N LEU A 240 1.78 -17.47 11.20
CA LEU A 240 3.18 -17.02 11.11
C LEU A 240 3.76 -16.75 12.50
N ARG A 241 2.99 -16.06 13.36
CA ARG A 241 3.36 -15.78 14.74
C ARG A 241 3.58 -17.07 15.54
N ALA A 242 2.70 -18.06 15.39
CA ALA A 242 2.86 -19.37 16.03
C ALA A 242 4.11 -20.11 15.53
N GLY A 243 4.53 -19.86 14.28
CA GLY A 243 5.77 -20.34 13.68
C GLY A 243 7.03 -19.57 14.11
N GLY A 244 6.91 -18.52 14.93
CA GLY A 244 8.04 -17.74 15.45
C GLY A 244 8.33 -16.44 14.69
N THR A 245 7.62 -16.15 13.59
CA THR A 245 7.72 -14.86 12.89
C THR A 245 7.11 -13.76 13.75
N ARG A 246 7.79 -12.63 13.90
CA ARG A 246 7.22 -11.49 14.61
C ARG A 246 6.20 -10.80 13.72
N VAL A 247 5.07 -10.39 14.27
CA VAL A 247 3.98 -9.77 13.50
C VAL A 247 3.54 -8.50 14.19
N LEU A 248 3.40 -7.42 13.42
CA LEU A 248 2.75 -6.18 13.83
C LEU A 248 1.74 -5.76 12.76
N ILE A 249 0.54 -5.39 13.19
CA ILE A 249 -0.51 -4.85 12.32
C ILE A 249 -0.72 -3.37 12.67
N LEU A 250 -0.71 -2.50 11.67
CA LEU A 250 -0.99 -1.08 11.81
C LEU A 250 -2.40 -0.79 11.32
N LEU A 251 -3.11 0.08 12.04
CA LEU A 251 -4.35 0.67 11.55
C LEU A 251 -4.10 2.13 11.23
N SER A 252 -4.19 2.47 9.94
CA SER A 252 -4.01 3.83 9.45
C SER A 252 -5.37 4.54 9.35
N PRO A 253 -5.51 5.76 9.89
CA PRO A 253 -6.71 6.57 9.70
C PRO A 253 -6.70 7.30 8.36
N ALA A 254 -7.88 7.59 7.80
CA ALA A 254 -8.05 8.56 6.73
C ALA A 254 -7.99 9.98 7.28
N GLU A 255 -7.63 10.96 6.45
CA GLU A 255 -7.61 12.37 6.89
C GLU A 255 -8.96 12.81 7.47
N VAL A 256 -10.08 12.36 6.88
CA VAL A 256 -11.44 12.70 7.35
C VAL A 256 -11.74 12.20 8.77
N GLN A 257 -11.03 11.17 9.26
CA GLN A 257 -11.18 10.70 10.63
C GLN A 257 -10.51 11.64 11.64
N ILE A 258 -9.47 12.36 11.23
CA ILE A 258 -8.65 13.17 12.14
C ILE A 258 -8.70 14.68 11.89
N ASN A 259 -9.20 15.12 10.74
CA ASN A 259 -9.31 16.52 10.34
C ASN A 259 -10.76 17.01 10.57
N PRO A 260 -11.03 17.80 11.63
CA PRO A 260 -12.39 18.23 11.94
C PRO A 260 -12.98 19.17 10.88
N GLU A 261 -12.15 19.91 10.15
CA GLU A 261 -12.61 20.79 9.07
C GLU A 261 -13.07 19.98 7.87
N LEU A 262 -12.22 19.04 7.40
CA LEU A 262 -12.56 18.14 6.31
C LEU A 262 -13.79 17.28 6.63
N PHE A 263 -13.91 16.79 7.87
CA PHE A 263 -15.10 16.07 8.33
C PHE A 263 -16.37 16.94 8.21
N ARG A 264 -16.36 18.17 8.75
CA ARG A 264 -17.52 19.07 8.68
C ARG A 264 -17.87 19.46 7.25
N GLU A 265 -16.88 19.66 6.39
CA GLU A 265 -17.11 19.94 4.97
C GLU A 265 -17.75 18.75 4.26
N THR A 266 -17.16 17.55 4.44
CA THR A 266 -17.60 16.33 3.77
C THR A 266 -18.98 15.88 4.27
N ALA A 267 -19.26 15.98 5.57
CA ALA A 267 -20.59 15.69 6.13
C ALA A 267 -21.67 16.62 5.55
N ARG A 268 -21.36 17.91 5.38
CA ARG A 268 -22.26 18.88 4.73
C ARG A 268 -22.53 18.52 3.27
N ARG A 269 -21.49 18.14 2.50
CA ARG A 269 -21.65 17.70 1.10
C ARG A 269 -22.55 16.47 0.97
N LEU A 270 -22.37 15.49 1.86
CA LEU A 270 -23.22 14.31 1.94
C LEU A 270 -24.64 14.58 2.50
N GLN A 271 -24.97 15.85 2.82
CA GLN A 271 -26.21 16.26 3.48
C GLN A 271 -26.51 15.42 4.73
N GLY A 272 -25.46 14.94 5.40
CA GLY A 272 -25.54 14.08 6.56
C GLY A 272 -25.55 14.88 7.85
N ASP A 273 -26.31 14.41 8.84
CA ASP A 273 -26.15 14.85 10.22
C ASP A 273 -24.80 14.30 10.77
N PRO A 274 -23.86 15.16 11.21
CA PRO A 274 -22.58 14.73 11.78
C PRO A 274 -22.72 13.69 12.90
N SER A 275 -23.83 13.65 13.65
CA SER A 275 -24.04 12.66 14.71
C SER A 275 -24.28 11.23 14.20
N LEU A 276 -24.43 11.03 12.89
CA LEU A 276 -24.60 9.71 12.28
C LEU A 276 -23.27 8.99 12.00
N PHE A 277 -22.16 9.69 12.15
CA PHE A 277 -20.83 9.20 11.87
C PHE A 277 -20.08 8.92 13.19
N ASP A 278 -19.49 7.73 13.27
CA ASP A 278 -18.51 7.38 14.29
C ASP A 278 -17.17 7.21 13.57
N LEU A 279 -16.28 8.19 13.72
CA LEU A 279 -15.00 8.23 13.01
C LEU A 279 -14.05 7.10 13.44
N ASP A 280 -14.23 6.54 14.65
CA ASP A 280 -13.41 5.45 15.16
C ASP A 280 -13.97 4.07 14.79
N LEU A 281 -15.24 4.00 14.34
CA LEU A 281 -15.93 2.74 14.06
C LEU A 281 -15.14 1.80 13.13
N PRO A 282 -14.60 2.25 11.98
CA PRO A 282 -13.90 1.35 11.07
C PRO A 282 -12.68 0.69 11.72
N ASN A 283 -11.79 1.50 12.33
CA ASN A 283 -10.59 1.01 13.01
C ASN A 283 -10.95 0.09 14.18
N ARG A 284 -11.97 0.44 14.97
CA ARG A 284 -12.44 -0.37 16.09
C ARG A 284 -12.94 -1.74 15.63
N LEU A 285 -13.72 -1.81 14.56
CA LEU A 285 -14.22 -3.08 14.00
C LEU A 285 -13.10 -3.97 13.46
N VAL A 286 -12.09 -3.38 12.79
CA VAL A 286 -10.92 -4.12 12.32
C VAL A 286 -10.10 -4.66 13.51
N ALA A 287 -9.81 -3.81 14.50
CA ALA A 287 -9.08 -4.20 15.71
C ALA A 287 -9.79 -5.31 16.50
N GLU A 288 -11.11 -5.19 16.67
CA GLU A 288 -11.93 -6.20 17.34
C GLU A 288 -11.94 -7.52 16.57
N THR A 289 -12.08 -7.47 15.24
CA THR A 289 -11.99 -8.65 14.37
C THR A 289 -10.65 -9.38 14.53
N ILE A 290 -9.53 -8.66 14.48
CA ILE A 290 -8.19 -9.23 14.67
C ILE A 290 -8.07 -9.87 16.06
N ARG A 291 -8.49 -9.14 17.10
CA ARG A 291 -8.43 -9.61 18.50
C ARG A 291 -9.29 -10.83 18.77
N MET A 292 -10.45 -10.95 18.11
CA MET A 292 -11.30 -12.13 18.19
C MET A 292 -10.65 -13.37 17.57
N VAL A 293 -9.84 -13.18 16.51
CA VAL A 293 -9.10 -14.28 15.88
C VAL A 293 -7.93 -14.71 16.75
N ASP A 294 -7.09 -13.77 17.18
CA ASP A 294 -5.98 -14.05 18.10
C ASP A 294 -5.66 -12.80 18.94
N PRO A 295 -5.96 -12.80 20.25
CA PRO A 295 -5.68 -11.66 21.12
C PRO A 295 -4.18 -11.42 21.36
N LYS A 296 -3.30 -12.30 20.86
CA LYS A 296 -1.83 -12.15 20.95
C LYS A 296 -1.22 -11.49 19.71
N LEU A 297 -2.01 -11.17 18.69
CA LEU A 297 -1.54 -10.34 17.57
C LEU A 297 -1.44 -8.89 18.03
N ASP A 298 -0.27 -8.29 17.84
CA ASP A 298 -0.04 -6.88 18.15
C ASP A 298 -0.71 -6.00 17.08
N VAL A 299 -1.54 -5.06 17.54
CA VAL A 299 -2.20 -4.06 16.70
C VAL A 299 -1.85 -2.68 17.22
N MET A 300 -1.34 -1.81 16.35
CA MET A 300 -1.01 -0.42 16.63
C MET A 300 -1.93 0.50 15.83
N ASP A 301 -2.85 1.18 16.53
CA ASP A 301 -3.71 2.20 15.92
C ASP A 301 -2.96 3.54 15.84
N LEU A 302 -2.76 4.04 14.62
CA LEU A 302 -2.04 5.29 14.34
C LEU A 302 -2.93 6.53 14.49
N THR A 303 -4.24 6.36 14.70
CA THR A 303 -5.19 7.47 14.83
C THR A 303 -4.80 8.47 15.91
N PRO A 304 -4.48 8.06 17.16
CA PRO A 304 -4.11 9.02 18.21
C PRO A 304 -2.81 9.79 17.89
N LEU A 305 -1.84 9.12 17.26
CA LEU A 305 -0.57 9.72 16.86
C LEU A 305 -0.79 10.85 15.84
N LEU A 306 -1.49 10.55 14.76
CA LEU A 306 -1.70 11.49 13.67
C LEU A 306 -2.70 12.60 14.06
N GLN A 307 -3.71 12.29 14.87
CA GLN A 307 -4.62 13.28 15.46
C GLN A 307 -3.85 14.29 16.33
N THR A 308 -2.88 13.83 17.11
CA THR A 308 -2.04 14.71 17.95
C THR A 308 -1.22 15.68 17.09
N ALA A 309 -0.67 15.22 15.97
CA ALA A 309 0.03 16.09 15.03
C ALA A 309 -0.91 17.15 14.42
N MET A 310 -2.09 16.71 13.96
CA MET A 310 -3.13 17.59 13.41
C MET A 310 -3.54 18.69 14.41
N ASN A 311 -3.78 18.31 15.66
CA ASN A 311 -4.18 19.24 16.72
C ASN A 311 -3.09 20.27 17.08
N HIS A 312 -1.82 19.96 16.78
CA HIS A 312 -0.71 20.91 16.91
C HIS A 312 -0.47 21.75 15.64
N GLY A 313 -1.44 21.81 14.73
CA GLY A 313 -1.38 22.61 13.52
C GLY A 313 -0.50 22.02 12.42
N ARG A 314 -0.17 20.72 12.50
CA ARG A 314 0.60 20.00 11.49
C ARG A 314 -0.28 18.94 10.84
N ASN A 315 -0.77 19.20 9.62
CA ASN A 315 -1.48 18.19 8.86
C ASN A 315 -0.47 17.15 8.33
N PRO A 316 -0.56 15.86 8.72
CA PRO A 316 0.35 14.82 8.22
C PRO A 316 -0.03 14.29 6.83
N TYR A 317 -1.01 14.90 6.16
CA TYR A 317 -1.45 14.58 4.81
C TYR A 317 -1.05 15.71 3.86
N TYR A 318 -0.82 15.34 2.61
CA TYR A 318 -0.62 16.32 1.55
C TYR A 318 -1.90 17.15 1.34
N PRO A 319 -1.79 18.48 1.09
CA PRO A 319 -2.95 19.29 0.78
C PRO A 319 -3.69 18.77 -0.45
N SER A 320 -4.99 18.49 -0.30
CA SER A 320 -5.85 17.96 -1.36
C SER A 320 -5.39 16.63 -1.96
N ASP A 321 -4.71 15.80 -1.17
CA ASP A 321 -4.35 14.43 -1.52
C ASP A 321 -4.63 13.53 -0.31
N ALA A 322 -5.15 12.33 -0.55
CA ALA A 322 -5.57 11.44 0.53
C ALA A 322 -4.39 10.76 1.26
N HIS A 323 -3.15 10.92 0.79
CA HIS A 323 -1.97 10.24 1.33
C HIS A 323 -1.18 11.11 2.31
N TRP A 324 -0.42 10.44 3.18
CA TRP A 324 0.54 11.12 4.04
C TRP A 324 1.61 11.85 3.25
N ASP A 325 1.99 13.03 3.74
CA ASP A 325 3.19 13.70 3.27
C ASP A 325 4.46 13.08 3.90
N ALA A 326 5.61 13.69 3.65
CA ALA A 326 6.86 13.23 4.24
C ALA A 326 6.88 13.32 5.77
N GLU A 327 6.19 14.31 6.37
CA GLU A 327 6.11 14.46 7.81
C GLU A 327 5.18 13.40 8.44
N GLY A 328 4.04 13.10 7.81
CA GLY A 328 3.16 12.01 8.21
C GLY A 328 3.87 10.65 8.17
N ASN A 329 4.58 10.35 7.09
CA ASN A 329 5.41 9.15 6.99
C ASN A 329 6.51 9.12 8.07
N ARG A 330 7.16 10.26 8.34
CA ARG A 330 8.18 10.37 9.39
C ARG A 330 7.62 10.08 10.78
N LEU A 331 6.47 10.67 11.13
CA LEU A 331 5.80 10.44 12.41
C LEU A 331 5.50 8.95 12.63
N VAL A 332 4.99 8.26 11.61
CA VAL A 332 4.70 6.82 11.66
C VAL A 332 5.98 6.02 11.77
N GLY A 333 7.00 6.31 10.95
CA GLY A 333 8.30 5.61 10.98
C GLY A 333 8.99 5.73 12.33
N ASP A 334 9.00 6.92 12.95
CA ASP A 334 9.55 7.16 14.29
C ASP A 334 8.83 6.33 15.36
N ALA A 335 7.50 6.34 15.33
CA ALA A 335 6.67 5.63 16.29
C ALA A 335 6.88 4.11 16.17
N LEU A 336 7.00 3.59 14.94
CA LEU A 336 7.33 2.19 14.68
C LEU A 336 8.73 1.83 15.18
N ALA A 337 9.73 2.70 14.96
CA ALA A 337 11.09 2.45 15.41
C ALA A 337 11.15 2.34 16.93
N ALA A 338 10.46 3.24 17.65
CA ALA A 338 10.34 3.18 19.10
C ALA A 338 9.60 1.92 19.58
N TRP A 339 8.51 1.53 18.90
CA TRP A 339 7.76 0.33 19.23
C TRP A 339 8.62 -0.93 19.04
N ILE A 340 9.30 -1.06 17.89
CA ILE A 340 10.13 -2.20 17.51
C ILE A 340 11.35 -2.31 18.43
N ALA A 341 12.05 -1.20 18.72
CA ALA A 341 13.24 -1.21 19.55
C ALA A 341 13.00 -1.78 20.96
N THR A 342 11.76 -1.67 21.48
CA THR A 342 11.39 -2.17 22.81
C THR A 342 10.85 -3.60 22.83
N ARG A 343 10.47 -4.15 21.67
CA ARG A 343 9.72 -5.42 21.60
C ARG A 343 10.39 -6.50 20.75
N TRP A 344 11.24 -6.13 19.79
CA TRP A 344 11.89 -7.05 18.84
C TRP A 344 13.41 -7.12 19.02
#